data_AF-A0A9J6C1Z4-F1
#
_entry.id   AF-A0A9J6C1Z4-F1
#
_cell.length_a   1.000
_cell.length_b   1.000
_cell.length_c   1.000
_cell.angle_alpha   90.00
_cell.angle_beta   90.00
_cell.angle_gamma   90.00
#
_symmetry.space_group_name_H-M   'P 1'
#
loop_
_entity.id
_entity.type
_entity.pdbx_description
1 polymer ?
#
loop_
_entity_poly.entity_id
_entity_poly.type
_entity_poly.pdbx_seq_one_letter_code
_entity_poly.pdbx_strand_id
1 'polypeptide(L)'
;MDSYERKIRKIKRCIKNYVVENASLCDEVYYTQNEIAKCNIERDFLIKKLIEFEPESFDFIQQSTSCNVQNDLNTKYKKRKNSDTNSEVCEIKKKPIPVTKQPNPRLPVVLTNEGITVLNYGKIVTDRMRLSSYHSSQEDGILYPVGYKISRVYNGCNYICRILDNGAGPLFEIYKENDPSIRFTATNTDDVHSELQMFESKSSNSIIMPDGDRFFGLKNKTVLDFLNNLPNAKKISKLIKMKRDEMASRAFIDHQII
;
A
#
# COMPACT_ATOMS: atom_id res chain seq x y z
N MET A 1 -53.14 3.24 -22.55
CA MET A 1 -52.00 3.63 -21.70
C MET A 1 -50.92 2.60 -21.93
N ASP A 2 -50.10 2.87 -22.94
CA ASP A 2 -49.29 1.87 -23.63
C ASP A 2 -48.11 1.38 -22.78
N SER A 3 -47.73 0.12 -22.99
CA SER A 3 -46.63 -0.55 -22.28
C SER A 3 -45.32 0.28 -22.31
N TYR A 4 -45.10 1.00 -23.41
CA TYR A 4 -43.95 1.87 -23.62
C TYR A 4 -43.95 3.13 -22.74
N GLU A 5 -45.10 3.79 -22.56
CA GLU A 5 -45.21 4.96 -21.69
C GLU A 5 -44.90 4.60 -20.23
N ARG A 6 -45.33 3.41 -19.79
CA ARG A 6 -45.03 2.90 -18.45
C ARG A 6 -43.53 2.64 -18.27
N LYS A 7 -42.86 2.06 -19.27
CA LYS A 7 -41.40 1.84 -19.25
C LYS A 7 -40.63 3.17 -19.19
N ILE A 8 -40.99 4.14 -20.02
CA ILE A 8 -40.38 5.48 -20.03
C ILE A 8 -40.58 6.17 -18.68
N ARG A 9 -41.78 6.07 -18.08
CA ARG A 9 -42.06 6.66 -16.76
C ARG A 9 -41.20 6.03 -15.65
N LYS A 10 -40.99 4.70 -15.69
CA LYS A 10 -40.10 4.01 -14.75
C LYS A 10 -38.65 4.45 -14.91
N ILE A 11 -38.13 4.49 -16.14
CA ILE A 11 -36.76 4.93 -16.42
C ILE A 11 -36.54 6.36 -15.94
N LYS A 12 -37.46 7.29 -16.23
CA LYS A 12 -37.38 8.68 -15.76
C LYS A 12 -37.34 8.78 -14.23
N ARG A 13 -38.11 7.94 -13.53
CA ARG A 13 -38.10 7.88 -12.07
C ARG A 13 -36.75 7.34 -11.55
N CYS A 14 -36.23 6.27 -12.15
CA CYS A 14 -34.91 5.74 -11.79
C CYS A 14 -33.81 6.79 -11.98
N ILE A 15 -33.77 7.48 -13.13
CA ILE A 15 -32.79 8.54 -13.38
C ILE A 15 -32.90 9.64 -12.33
N LYS A 16 -34.11 10.10 -12.00
CA LYS A 16 -34.32 11.13 -10.98
C LYS A 16 -33.80 10.67 -9.61
N ASN A 17 -34.07 9.44 -9.23
CA ASN A 17 -33.59 8.88 -7.97
C ASN A 17 -32.06 8.81 -7.94
N TYR A 18 -31.42 8.33 -9.02
CA TYR A 18 -29.96 8.29 -9.13
C TYR A 18 -29.32 9.69 -9.05
N VAL A 19 -29.93 10.71 -9.65
CA VAL A 19 -29.41 12.08 -9.58
C VAL A 19 -29.46 12.61 -8.14
N VAL A 20 -30.54 12.32 -7.40
CA VAL A 20 -30.68 12.74 -6.00
C VAL A 20 -29.71 11.97 -5.09
N GLU A 21 -29.59 10.66 -5.29
CA GLU A 21 -28.65 9.82 -4.54
C GLU A 21 -27.20 10.26 -4.77
N ASN A 22 -26.82 10.51 -6.03
CA ASN A 22 -25.50 11.04 -6.35
C ASN A 22 -25.26 12.41 -5.72
N ALA A 23 -26.28 13.27 -5.65
CA ALA A 23 -26.15 14.57 -4.97
C ALA A 23 -25.89 14.40 -3.48
N SER A 24 -26.63 13.53 -2.78
CA SER A 24 -26.38 13.24 -1.36
C SER A 24 -25.01 12.62 -1.10
N LEU A 25 -24.51 11.75 -1.99
CA LEU A 25 -23.18 11.17 -1.87
C LEU A 25 -22.08 12.22 -2.05
N CYS A 26 -22.26 13.15 -2.99
CA CYS A 26 -21.32 14.26 -3.17
C CYS A 26 -21.25 15.15 -1.92
N ASP A 27 -22.38 15.44 -1.29
CA ASP A 27 -22.43 16.23 -0.05
C ASP A 27 -21.73 15.50 1.11
N GLU A 28 -21.92 14.19 1.24
CA GLU A 28 -21.25 13.37 2.25
C GLU A 28 -19.73 13.31 2.03
N VAL A 29 -19.28 13.06 0.80
CA VAL A 29 -17.85 13.07 0.44
C VAL A 29 -17.22 14.43 0.76
N TYR A 30 -17.91 15.52 0.42
CA TYR A 30 -17.44 16.87 0.71
C TYR A 30 -17.31 17.11 2.23
N TYR A 31 -18.30 16.66 3.01
CA TYR A 31 -18.25 16.76 4.47
C TYR A 31 -17.07 15.96 5.04
N THR A 32 -16.89 14.70 4.63
CA THR A 32 -15.76 13.87 5.09
C THR A 32 -14.41 14.48 4.72
N GLN A 33 -14.27 15.01 3.51
CA GLN A 33 -13.02 15.66 3.07
C GLN A 33 -12.70 16.89 3.92
N ASN A 34 -13.71 17.69 4.28
CA ASN A 34 -13.52 18.84 5.15
C ASN A 34 -13.12 18.45 6.57
N GLU A 35 -13.72 17.41 7.14
CA GLU A 35 -13.32 16.93 8.46
C GLU A 35 -11.88 16.38 8.43
N ILE A 36 -11.50 15.62 7.39
CA ILE A 36 -10.11 15.18 7.19
C ILE A 36 -9.16 16.39 7.10
N ALA A 37 -9.54 17.43 6.35
CA ALA A 37 -8.72 18.63 6.22
C ALA A 37 -8.52 19.34 7.57
N LYS A 38 -9.56 19.46 8.39
CA LYS A 38 -9.46 20.01 9.76
C LYS A 38 -8.53 19.16 10.63
N CYS A 39 -8.73 17.84 10.65
CA CYS A 39 -7.86 16.94 11.41
C CYS A 39 -6.40 17.02 10.97
N ASN A 40 -6.12 17.18 9.68
CA ASN A 40 -4.77 17.36 9.17
C ASN A 40 -4.13 18.65 9.67
N ILE A 41 -4.87 19.77 9.68
CA ILE A 41 -4.39 21.05 10.21
C ILE A 41 -4.08 20.93 11.71
N GLU A 42 -4.97 20.31 12.49
CA GLU A 42 -4.77 20.09 13.92
C GLU A 42 -3.55 19.21 14.19
N ARG A 43 -3.41 18.11 13.44
CA ARG A 43 -2.25 17.22 13.51
C ARG A 43 -0.95 17.99 13.24
N ASP A 44 -0.91 18.77 12.17
CA ASP A 44 0.28 19.52 11.77
C ASP A 44 0.63 20.59 12.82
N PHE A 45 -0.37 21.22 13.43
CA PHE A 45 -0.18 22.15 14.55
C PHE A 45 0.41 21.44 15.78
N LEU A 46 -0.16 20.30 16.18
CA LEU A 46 0.32 19.53 17.33
C LEU A 46 1.73 18.99 17.11
N ILE A 47 2.03 18.51 15.90
CA ILE A 47 3.37 18.08 15.51
C ILE A 47 4.36 19.24 15.65
N LYS A 48 4.02 20.41 15.11
CA LYS A 48 4.89 21.60 15.21
C LYS A 48 5.14 21.98 16.67
N LYS A 49 4.09 21.92 17.51
CA LYS A 49 4.19 22.21 18.93
C LYS A 49 5.04 21.16 19.65
N LEU A 50 4.89 19.88 19.35
CA LEU A 50 5.69 18.81 19.94
C LEU A 50 7.19 18.98 19.63
N ILE A 51 7.53 19.29 18.39
CA ILE A 51 8.91 19.56 17.97
C ILE A 51 9.53 20.72 18.76
N GLU A 52 8.73 21.74 19.11
CA GLU A 52 9.19 22.87 19.92
C GLU A 52 9.54 22.48 21.36
N PHE A 53 8.83 21.51 21.96
CA PHE A 53 9.08 21.03 23.32
C PHE A 53 10.16 19.92 23.38
N GLU A 54 10.28 19.10 22.34
CA GLU A 54 11.17 17.93 22.33
C GLU A 54 11.86 17.81 20.95
N PRO A 55 13.00 18.51 20.74
CA PRO A 55 13.65 18.58 19.44
C PRO A 55 14.30 17.25 18.99
N GLU A 56 14.57 16.32 19.91
CA GLU A 56 15.06 14.97 19.56
C GLU A 56 13.99 14.12 18.86
N SER A 57 12.70 14.47 19.00
CA SER A 57 11.58 13.83 18.29
C SER A 57 11.57 14.12 16.78
N PHE A 58 12.31 15.14 16.35
CA PHE A 58 12.28 15.66 14.98
C PHE A 58 12.68 14.59 13.95
N ASP A 59 13.70 13.79 14.25
CA ASP A 59 14.20 12.73 13.36
C ASP A 59 13.17 11.60 13.16
N PHE A 60 12.32 11.33 14.17
CA PHE A 60 11.27 10.31 14.11
C PHE A 60 10.02 10.81 13.34
N ILE A 61 9.70 12.10 13.47
CA ILE A 61 8.50 12.72 12.88
C ILE A 61 8.72 13.13 11.41
N GLN A 62 9.94 13.56 11.03
CA GLN A 62 10.24 13.92 9.63
C GLN A 62 10.21 12.68 8.70
N GLN A 63 10.49 11.49 9.24
CA GLN A 63 10.48 10.23 8.49
C GLN A 63 9.06 9.71 8.23
N SER A 64 8.08 10.07 9.07
CA SER A 64 6.66 9.71 8.92
C SER A 64 5.84 10.72 8.10
N THR A 65 6.30 11.96 7.98
CA THR A 65 5.59 13.04 7.25
C THR A 65 6.04 13.21 5.79
N SER A 66 7.25 12.75 5.43
CA SER A 66 7.80 12.90 4.06
C SER A 66 7.13 12.03 2.98
N CYS A 67 6.18 11.16 3.35
CA CYS A 67 5.48 10.26 2.41
C CYS A 67 4.04 10.66 2.06
N ASN A 68 3.57 11.86 2.47
CA ASN A 68 2.17 12.27 2.26
C ASN A 68 1.95 13.51 1.36
N VAL A 69 2.95 13.97 0.62
CA VAL A 69 2.76 14.98 -0.44
C VAL A 69 2.76 14.30 -1.78
N GLN A 70 1.59 13.83 -2.24
CA GLN A 70 1.09 13.92 -3.63
C GLN A 70 -0.34 13.35 -3.67
N ASN A 71 -1.32 14.19 -3.37
CA ASN A 71 -2.69 14.03 -3.87
C ASN A 71 -3.17 15.40 -4.39
N ASP A 72 -2.45 15.92 -5.39
CA ASP A 72 -3.01 16.94 -6.29
C ASP A 72 -3.91 16.23 -7.29
N LEU A 73 -5.20 16.14 -6.98
CA LEU A 73 -6.22 15.84 -7.99
C LEU A 73 -6.41 17.08 -8.86
N ASN A 74 -5.65 17.09 -9.95
CA ASN A 74 -5.87 17.95 -11.10
C ASN A 74 -7.14 17.48 -11.86
N THR A 75 -8.33 17.76 -11.33
CA THR A 75 -9.58 17.61 -12.09
C THR A 75 -9.89 18.94 -12.79
N LYS A 76 -9.48 19.02 -14.06
CA LYS A 76 -9.92 20.06 -14.99
C LYS A 76 -11.44 19.98 -15.19
N TYR A 77 -12.20 20.79 -14.45
CA TYR A 77 -13.53 21.21 -14.86
C TYR A 77 -13.46 22.66 -15.37
N LYS A 78 -13.68 22.82 -16.68
CA LYS A 78 -13.93 24.12 -17.33
C LYS A 78 -15.16 24.78 -16.69
N LYS A 79 -14.99 25.96 -16.09
CA LYS A 79 -16.07 26.96 -15.96
C LYS A 79 -15.50 28.38 -16.11
N ARG A 80 -16.36 29.27 -16.59
CA ARG A 80 -16.10 30.48 -17.40
C ARG A 80 -15.55 31.68 -16.62
N LYS A 81 -14.93 32.62 -17.36
CA LYS A 81 -14.47 33.98 -16.97
C LYS A 81 -15.57 34.87 -16.37
N ASN A 82 -15.21 35.65 -15.34
CA ASN A 82 -15.34 37.12 -15.16
C ASN A 82 -14.88 37.45 -13.73
N SER A 83 -13.83 38.26 -13.48
CA SER A 83 -13.63 39.71 -13.59
C SER A 83 -13.41 40.28 -12.18
N ASP A 84 -12.21 40.85 -11.99
CA ASP A 84 -11.79 41.92 -11.07
C ASP A 84 -12.08 41.81 -9.55
N THR A 85 -11.00 41.73 -8.76
CA THR A 85 -10.62 42.78 -7.80
C THR A 85 -9.25 42.48 -7.16
N ASN A 86 -8.39 43.51 -7.17
CA ASN A 86 -7.05 43.55 -6.60
C ASN A 86 -7.05 43.35 -5.08
N SER A 87 -6.12 42.58 -4.55
CA SER A 87 -5.54 42.74 -3.20
C SER A 87 -4.19 42.03 -3.13
N GLU A 88 -3.15 42.81 -2.87
CA GLU A 88 -1.74 42.43 -2.76
C GLU A 88 -1.49 41.39 -1.67
N VAL A 89 -0.73 40.33 -1.97
CA VAL A 89 -0.05 39.52 -0.94
C VAL A 89 1.35 39.14 -1.42
N CYS A 90 2.32 39.43 -0.55
CA CYS A 90 3.77 39.37 -0.70
C CYS A 90 4.32 38.03 -1.23
N GLU A 91 5.18 38.12 -2.25
CA GLU A 91 6.06 37.04 -2.69
C GLU A 91 7.09 36.68 -1.61
N ILE A 92 6.95 35.51 -0.98
CA ILE A 92 8.06 34.85 -0.26
C ILE A 92 8.68 33.83 -1.21
N LYS A 93 9.76 34.25 -1.88
CA LYS A 93 10.64 33.40 -2.69
C LYS A 93 11.27 32.32 -1.79
N LYS A 94 10.73 31.10 -1.82
CA LYS A 94 11.35 29.93 -1.17
C LYS A 94 12.55 29.47 -2.00
N LYS A 95 13.76 29.71 -1.48
CA LYS A 95 14.99 29.07 -1.97
C LYS A 95 14.83 27.54 -1.87
N PRO A 96 15.32 26.75 -2.84
CA PRO A 96 15.27 25.31 -2.74
C PRO A 96 16.16 24.84 -1.58
N ILE A 97 15.53 24.19 -0.60
CA ILE A 97 16.22 23.49 0.48
C ILE A 97 16.95 22.29 -0.15
N PRO A 98 18.22 21.99 0.19
CA PRO A 98 18.92 20.84 -0.35
C PRO A 98 18.18 19.57 0.07
N VAL A 99 17.67 18.82 -0.91
CA VAL A 99 17.14 17.48 -0.69
C VAL A 99 18.32 16.58 -0.35
N THR A 100 18.56 16.37 0.94
CA THR A 100 19.47 15.34 1.42
C THR A 100 18.88 13.99 1.02
N LYS A 101 19.33 13.46 -0.12
CA LYS A 101 19.11 12.07 -0.54
C LYS A 101 19.75 11.18 0.52
N GLN A 102 19.04 10.82 1.59
CA GLN A 102 19.46 9.69 2.41
C GLN A 102 18.98 8.41 1.69
N PRO A 103 19.89 7.59 1.16
CA PRO A 103 19.52 6.45 0.32
C PRO A 103 18.91 5.29 1.11
N ASN A 104 19.00 5.31 2.45
CA ASN A 104 18.58 4.20 3.31
C ASN A 104 17.80 4.73 4.53
N PRO A 105 16.54 4.34 4.76
CA PRO A 105 15.88 4.60 6.03
C PRO A 105 16.60 3.82 7.14
N ARG A 106 16.86 4.46 8.28
CA ARG A 106 17.38 3.79 9.47
C ARG A 106 16.30 2.83 10.00
N LEU A 107 16.68 1.58 10.24
CA LEU A 107 15.81 0.56 10.82
C LEU A 107 15.81 0.69 12.35
N PRO A 108 14.70 0.39 13.05
CA PRO A 108 13.41 -0.11 12.54
C PRO A 108 12.45 0.99 12.05
N VAL A 109 11.63 0.68 11.03
CA VAL A 109 10.59 1.60 10.52
C VAL A 109 9.22 1.14 11.02
N VAL A 110 8.61 1.92 11.91
CA VAL A 110 7.26 1.65 12.43
C VAL A 110 6.21 2.19 11.45
N LEU A 111 5.38 1.30 10.92
CA LEU A 111 4.25 1.61 10.05
C LEU A 111 2.95 1.47 10.87
N THR A 112 2.63 2.54 11.59
CA THR A 112 1.54 2.58 12.58
C THR A 112 0.16 2.28 12.00
N ASN A 113 -0.08 2.59 10.72
CA ASN A 113 -1.39 2.46 10.08
C ASN A 113 -1.88 0.99 9.95
N GLU A 114 -0.99 0.00 10.06
CA GLU A 114 -1.34 -1.42 9.94
C GLU A 114 -0.79 -2.29 11.10
N GLY A 115 -0.25 -1.67 12.14
CA GLY A 115 0.38 -2.40 13.26
C GLY A 115 1.62 -3.20 12.84
N ILE A 116 2.36 -2.71 11.85
CA ILE A 116 3.54 -3.36 11.27
C ILE A 116 4.79 -2.56 11.63
N THR A 117 5.87 -3.24 12.01
CA THR A 117 7.19 -2.64 12.23
C THR A 117 8.21 -3.38 11.39
N VAL A 118 8.84 -2.70 10.43
CA VAL A 118 9.87 -3.30 9.59
C VAL A 118 11.19 -3.33 10.34
N LEU A 119 11.70 -4.55 10.57
CA LEU A 119 12.95 -4.80 11.28
C LEU A 119 14.12 -4.99 10.32
N ASN A 120 13.89 -5.58 9.14
CA ASN A 120 14.88 -5.78 8.10
C ASN A 120 14.22 -5.87 6.72
N TYR A 121 14.77 -5.17 5.72
CA TYR A 121 14.28 -5.22 4.33
C TYR A 121 14.85 -6.41 3.52
N GLY A 122 15.90 -7.07 4.01
CA GLY A 122 16.51 -8.21 3.34
C GLY A 122 17.32 -7.85 2.08
N LYS A 123 17.61 -8.86 1.27
CA LYS A 123 18.38 -8.78 0.03
C LYS A 123 17.65 -9.51 -1.08
N ILE A 124 17.62 -8.91 -2.27
CA ILE A 124 16.96 -9.53 -3.42
C ILE A 124 17.90 -10.53 -4.08
N VAL A 125 17.43 -11.77 -4.24
CA VAL A 125 18.13 -12.82 -4.97
C VAL A 125 18.06 -12.50 -6.46
N THR A 126 19.21 -12.40 -7.12
CA THR A 126 19.33 -12.03 -8.54
C THR A 126 19.69 -13.20 -9.45
N ASP A 127 19.83 -14.39 -8.88
CA ASP A 127 20.27 -15.56 -9.60
C ASP A 127 19.20 -15.99 -10.61
N ARG A 128 19.49 -15.89 -11.92
CA ARG A 128 18.48 -15.92 -13.00
C ARG A 128 17.63 -17.19 -12.97
N MET A 129 18.20 -18.30 -12.51
CA MET A 129 17.55 -19.61 -12.41
C MET A 129 16.55 -19.69 -11.25
N ARG A 130 16.81 -18.97 -10.15
CA ARG A 130 15.95 -18.95 -8.95
C ARG A 130 14.95 -17.81 -8.95
N LEU A 131 15.23 -16.76 -9.73
CA LEU A 131 14.47 -15.51 -9.73
C LEU A 131 12.96 -15.68 -9.95
N SER A 132 12.55 -16.69 -10.72
CA SER A 132 11.12 -16.97 -10.99
C SER A 132 10.31 -17.35 -9.74
N SER A 133 10.97 -17.88 -8.72
CA SER A 133 10.33 -18.32 -7.48
C SER A 133 10.28 -17.21 -6.42
N TYR A 134 11.03 -16.11 -6.61
CA TYR A 134 11.22 -15.03 -5.62
C TYR A 134 10.39 -13.77 -5.90
N HIS A 135 9.38 -13.89 -6.77
CA HIS A 135 8.37 -12.85 -7.00
C HIS A 135 6.99 -13.49 -7.02
N SER A 136 5.96 -12.74 -6.61
CA SER A 136 4.58 -13.21 -6.79
C SER A 136 4.28 -13.36 -8.29
N SER A 137 3.55 -14.42 -8.65
CA SER A 137 3.06 -14.64 -10.02
C SER A 137 1.88 -13.74 -10.37
N GLN A 138 1.30 -13.04 -9.39
CA GLN A 138 0.21 -12.09 -9.61
C GLN A 138 0.68 -10.74 -10.19
N GLU A 139 -0.27 -10.04 -10.79
CA GLU A 139 -0.16 -8.72 -11.43
C GLU A 139 0.68 -7.70 -10.62
N ASP A 140 0.65 -7.82 -9.29
CA ASP A 140 1.18 -6.86 -8.31
C ASP A 140 2.71 -6.71 -8.28
N GLY A 141 3.48 -7.63 -8.87
CA GLY A 141 4.94 -7.49 -8.99
C GLY A 141 5.69 -7.45 -7.65
N ILE A 142 5.12 -8.08 -6.61
CA ILE A 142 5.68 -8.13 -5.26
C ILE A 142 6.98 -8.94 -5.27
N LEU A 143 8.03 -8.38 -4.67
CA LEU A 143 9.33 -9.02 -4.51
C LEU A 143 9.44 -9.67 -3.13
N TYR A 144 10.08 -10.85 -3.08
CA TYR A 144 10.34 -11.57 -1.83
C TYR A 144 11.84 -11.54 -1.49
N PRO A 145 12.32 -10.51 -0.78
CA PRO A 145 13.73 -10.42 -0.40
C PRO A 145 14.08 -11.40 0.71
N VAL A 146 15.20 -12.10 0.56
CA VAL A 146 15.73 -13.00 1.57
C VAL A 146 16.29 -12.21 2.76
N GLY A 147 15.94 -12.61 3.97
CA GLY A 147 16.29 -11.91 5.20
C GLY A 147 15.34 -10.76 5.55
N TYR A 148 14.25 -10.60 4.82
CA TYR A 148 13.15 -9.72 5.21
C TYR A 148 12.61 -10.11 6.57
N LYS A 149 12.34 -9.13 7.43
CA LYS A 149 11.84 -9.34 8.79
C LYS A 149 10.93 -8.19 9.21
N ILE A 150 9.72 -8.52 9.65
CA ILE A 150 8.78 -7.56 10.26
C ILE A 150 8.23 -8.08 11.58
N SER A 151 7.79 -7.17 12.43
CA SER A 151 6.91 -7.46 13.56
C SER A 151 5.51 -6.97 13.24
N ARG A 152 4.49 -7.77 13.55
CA ARG A 152 3.09 -7.46 13.31
C ARG A 152 2.25 -7.79 14.54
N VAL A 153 1.39 -6.85 14.92
CA VAL A 153 0.38 -7.10 15.96
C VAL A 153 -0.81 -7.82 15.33
N TYR A 154 -1.14 -9.00 15.83
CA TYR A 154 -2.30 -9.80 15.40
C TYR A 154 -2.94 -10.49 16.60
N ASN A 155 -4.26 -10.38 16.75
CA ASN A 155 -5.02 -10.88 17.91
C ASN A 155 -4.41 -10.48 19.28
N GLY A 156 -3.90 -9.25 19.38
CA GLY A 156 -3.28 -8.74 20.62
C GLY A 156 -1.90 -9.34 20.94
N CYS A 157 -1.32 -10.13 20.05
CA CYS A 157 0.03 -10.69 20.17
C CYS A 157 0.95 -10.19 19.06
N ASN A 158 2.25 -10.08 19.37
CA ASN A 158 3.26 -9.77 18.37
C ASN A 158 3.74 -11.04 17.66
N TYR A 159 3.67 -11.01 16.34
CA TYR A 159 4.17 -12.03 15.45
C TYR A 159 5.32 -11.48 14.62
N ILE A 160 6.42 -12.24 14.56
CA ILE A 160 7.53 -11.91 13.69
C ILE A 160 7.39 -12.71 12.40
N CYS A 161 7.37 -12.01 11.27
CA CYS A 161 7.32 -12.61 9.94
C CYS A 161 8.69 -12.49 9.29
N ARG A 162 9.19 -13.57 8.68
CA ARG A 162 10.49 -13.63 8.02
C ARG A 162 10.43 -14.33 6.67
N ILE A 163 11.29 -13.89 5.75
CA ILE A 163 11.52 -14.56 4.47
C ILE A 163 12.94 -15.13 4.47
N LEU A 164 13.06 -16.44 4.30
CA LEU A 164 14.31 -17.19 4.30
C LEU A 164 14.58 -17.74 2.88
N ASP A 165 15.82 -18.14 2.61
CA ASP A 165 16.21 -18.79 1.35
C ASP A 165 16.06 -20.32 1.49
N ASN A 166 15.19 -20.93 0.69
CA ASN A 166 14.99 -22.39 0.63
C ASN A 166 15.73 -23.05 -0.55
N GLY A 167 16.65 -22.34 -1.19
CA GLY A 167 17.35 -22.78 -2.40
C GLY A 167 16.48 -22.71 -3.66
N ALA A 168 15.32 -23.36 -3.67
CA ALA A 168 14.39 -23.40 -4.81
C ALA A 168 13.45 -22.16 -4.88
N GLY A 169 13.26 -21.47 -3.77
CA GLY A 169 12.35 -20.34 -3.62
C GLY A 169 12.37 -19.78 -2.19
N PRO A 170 11.58 -18.73 -1.90
CA PRO A 170 11.47 -18.18 -0.56
C PRO A 170 10.77 -19.17 0.38
N LEU A 171 11.23 -19.22 1.63
CA LEU A 171 10.52 -19.85 2.73
C LEU A 171 9.95 -18.76 3.64
N PHE A 172 8.65 -18.77 3.82
CA PHE A 172 7.93 -17.83 4.67
C PHE A 172 7.78 -18.43 6.06
N GLU A 173 8.16 -17.66 7.06
CA GLU A 173 8.13 -18.07 8.46
C GLU A 173 7.37 -17.04 9.28
N ILE A 174 6.46 -17.51 10.15
CA ILE A 174 5.80 -16.69 11.16
C ILE A 174 6.04 -17.35 12.51
N TYR A 175 6.51 -16.60 13.50
CA TYR A 175 6.61 -17.11 14.87
C TYR A 175 6.18 -16.05 15.88
N LYS A 176 5.68 -16.49 17.03
CA LYS A 176 5.23 -15.59 18.08
C LYS A 176 6.43 -14.99 18.81
N GLU A 177 6.45 -13.68 19.01
CA GLU A 177 7.60 -12.99 19.63
C GLU A 177 7.82 -13.46 21.09
N ASN A 178 6.73 -13.68 21.82
CA ASN A 178 6.76 -14.10 23.23
C ASN A 178 6.96 -15.61 23.43
N ASP A 179 6.67 -16.42 22.42
CA ASP A 179 6.88 -17.88 22.46
C ASP A 179 7.37 -18.37 21.09
N PRO A 180 8.70 -18.30 20.84
CA PRO A 180 9.28 -18.67 19.55
C PRO A 180 9.12 -20.15 19.19
N SER A 181 8.67 -20.99 20.11
CA SER A 181 8.33 -22.40 19.87
C SER A 181 7.10 -22.53 18.97
N ILE A 182 6.20 -21.55 19.02
CA ILE A 182 5.04 -21.45 18.13
C ILE A 182 5.52 -20.82 16.83
N ARG A 183 5.77 -21.66 15.83
CA ARG A 183 6.29 -21.30 14.51
C ARG A 183 5.51 -22.01 13.40
N PHE A 184 5.25 -21.28 12.34
CA PHE A 184 4.60 -21.71 11.11
C PHE A 184 5.54 -21.45 9.95
N THR A 185 5.63 -22.39 9.00
CA THR A 185 6.54 -22.27 7.86
C THR A 185 5.89 -22.81 6.60
N ALA A 186 5.90 -22.04 5.52
CA ALA A 186 5.39 -22.49 4.22
C ALA A 186 6.17 -21.87 3.05
N THR A 187 6.00 -22.43 1.86
CA THR A 187 6.59 -21.91 0.62
C THR A 187 5.77 -20.80 -0.03
N ASN A 188 4.55 -20.55 0.46
CA ASN A 188 3.68 -19.45 0.03
C ASN A 188 3.24 -18.60 1.23
N THR A 189 2.97 -17.32 0.99
CA THR A 189 2.51 -16.38 2.03
C THR A 189 1.12 -16.72 2.56
N ASP A 190 0.20 -17.12 1.68
CA ASP A 190 -1.17 -17.46 2.06
C ASP A 190 -1.24 -18.76 2.88
N ASP A 191 -0.40 -19.75 2.57
CA ASP A 191 -0.35 -21.03 3.30
C ASP A 191 0.09 -20.80 4.75
N VAL A 192 1.18 -20.05 4.96
CA VAL A 192 1.68 -19.77 6.33
C VAL A 192 0.70 -18.90 7.13
N HIS A 193 0.00 -17.97 6.46
CA HIS A 193 -1.02 -17.15 7.09
C HIS A 193 -2.27 -17.96 7.44
N SER A 194 -2.67 -18.91 6.60
CA SER A 194 -3.76 -19.84 6.90
C SER A 194 -3.44 -20.71 8.11
N GLU A 195 -2.21 -21.20 8.22
CA GLU A 195 -1.76 -22.01 9.36
C GLU A 195 -1.84 -21.22 10.68
N LEU A 196 -1.39 -19.96 10.67
CA LEU A 196 -1.55 -19.05 11.81
C LEU A 196 -3.04 -18.84 12.15
N GLN A 197 -3.88 -18.57 11.15
CA GLN A 197 -5.31 -18.37 11.36
C GLN A 197 -5.96 -19.62 11.95
N MET A 198 -5.59 -20.82 11.51
CA MET A 198 -6.09 -22.08 12.07
C MET A 198 -5.66 -22.26 13.53
N PHE A 199 -4.43 -21.87 13.88
CA PHE A 199 -3.94 -21.94 15.25
C PHE A 199 -4.65 -20.97 16.21
N GLU A 200 -4.91 -19.75 15.75
CA GLU A 200 -5.57 -18.67 16.51
C GLU A 200 -7.10 -18.83 16.58
N SER A 201 -7.74 -19.37 15.53
CA SER A 201 -9.19 -19.51 15.41
C SER A 201 -9.83 -20.60 16.28
N LYS A 202 -9.24 -20.95 17.42
CA LYS A 202 -9.79 -21.97 18.36
C LYS A 202 -11.22 -21.67 18.86
N SER A 203 -11.76 -20.47 18.59
CA SER A 203 -13.07 -20.02 19.09
C SER A 203 -13.98 -19.31 18.08
N SER A 204 -13.64 -19.18 16.79
CA SER A 204 -14.54 -18.51 15.82
C SER A 204 -14.48 -19.10 14.40
N ASN A 205 -15.61 -19.63 13.92
CA ASN A 205 -15.81 -20.27 12.61
C ASN A 205 -15.88 -19.29 11.42
N SER A 206 -15.24 -18.12 11.49
CA SER A 206 -15.20 -17.21 10.33
C SER A 206 -14.08 -17.64 9.38
N ILE A 207 -14.46 -18.22 8.23
CA ILE A 207 -13.55 -18.49 7.12
C ILE A 207 -13.17 -17.14 6.51
N ILE A 208 -12.07 -16.56 6.98
CA ILE A 208 -11.45 -15.38 6.39
C ILE A 208 -10.49 -15.89 5.32
N MET A 209 -10.56 -15.36 4.10
CA MET A 209 -9.57 -15.72 3.09
C MET A 209 -8.17 -15.27 3.54
N PRO A 210 -7.14 -16.12 3.42
CA PRO A 210 -5.79 -15.73 3.74
C PRO A 210 -5.33 -14.63 2.76
N ASP A 211 -4.80 -13.55 3.32
CA ASP A 211 -4.05 -12.53 2.58
C ASP A 211 -2.65 -12.40 3.20
N GLY A 212 -1.81 -13.39 2.90
CA GLY A 212 -0.48 -13.52 3.47
C GLY A 212 0.44 -12.39 3.02
N ASP A 213 0.38 -11.97 1.75
CA ASP A 213 1.18 -10.85 1.26
C ASP A 213 0.90 -9.54 2.01
N ARG A 214 -0.38 -9.29 2.36
CA ARG A 214 -0.73 -8.18 3.25
C ARG A 214 -0.26 -8.43 4.67
N PHE A 215 -0.38 -9.66 5.18
CA PHE A 215 0.09 -10.03 6.52
C PHE A 215 1.59 -9.75 6.69
N PHE A 216 2.40 -10.07 5.69
CA PHE A 216 3.83 -9.79 5.66
C PHE A 216 4.16 -8.30 5.39
N GLY A 217 3.15 -7.44 5.20
CA GLY A 217 3.36 -6.02 4.93
C GLY A 217 3.95 -5.72 3.55
N LEU A 218 3.99 -6.71 2.65
CA LEU A 218 4.59 -6.58 1.33
C LEU A 218 3.72 -5.76 0.36
N LYS A 219 2.41 -5.74 0.59
CA LYS A 219 1.44 -4.88 -0.12
C LYS A 219 1.44 -3.42 0.37
N ASN A 220 2.16 -3.11 1.45
CA ASN A 220 2.22 -1.74 1.96
C ASN A 220 3.03 -0.86 1.01
N LYS A 221 2.47 0.28 0.58
CA LYS A 221 3.10 1.17 -0.41
C LYS A 221 4.52 1.61 0.00
N THR A 222 4.72 1.97 1.26
CA THR A 222 6.03 2.38 1.78
C THR A 222 7.04 1.25 1.67
N VAL A 223 6.65 0.04 2.09
CA VAL A 223 7.49 -1.15 1.98
C VAL A 223 7.80 -1.45 0.51
N LEU A 224 6.79 -1.46 -0.35
CA LEU A 224 6.91 -1.73 -1.78
C LEU A 224 7.87 -0.75 -2.46
N ASP A 225 7.75 0.55 -2.17
CA ASP A 225 8.63 1.59 -2.68
C ASP A 225 10.08 1.37 -2.22
N PHE A 226 10.30 0.96 -0.97
CA PHE A 226 11.64 0.59 -0.50
C PHE A 226 12.17 -0.66 -1.17
N LEU A 227 11.38 -1.72 -1.28
CA LEU A 227 11.76 -2.96 -1.94
C LEU A 227 12.13 -2.73 -3.42
N ASN A 228 11.39 -1.86 -4.11
CA ASN A 228 11.68 -1.48 -5.49
C ASN A 228 12.95 -0.61 -5.65
N ASN A 229 13.40 0.04 -4.58
CA ASN A 229 14.62 0.85 -4.57
C ASN A 229 15.86 0.07 -4.09
N LEU A 230 15.72 -1.18 -3.62
CA LEU A 230 16.84 -2.02 -3.24
C LEU A 230 17.81 -2.26 -4.42
N PRO A 231 19.11 -2.44 -4.15
CA PRO A 231 20.08 -2.78 -5.19
C PRO A 231 19.64 -4.06 -5.89
N ASN A 232 19.60 -4.00 -7.23
CA ASN A 232 19.13 -5.03 -8.16
C ASN A 232 17.61 -5.18 -8.34
N ALA A 233 16.75 -4.49 -7.58
CA ALA A 233 15.30 -4.51 -7.79
C ALA A 233 14.90 -4.07 -9.22
N LYS A 234 15.54 -3.01 -9.73
CA LYS A 234 15.33 -2.48 -11.10
C LYS A 234 15.69 -3.46 -12.22
N LYS A 235 16.67 -4.35 -11.98
CA LYS A 235 17.03 -5.40 -12.97
C LYS A 235 15.93 -6.45 -13.03
N ILE A 236 15.35 -6.77 -11.89
CA ILE A 236 14.35 -7.82 -11.74
C ILE A 236 12.99 -7.35 -12.26
N SER A 237 12.56 -6.13 -11.95
CA SER A 237 11.31 -5.58 -12.50
C SER A 237 11.34 -5.54 -14.03
N LYS A 238 12.49 -5.22 -14.64
CA LYS A 238 12.68 -5.29 -16.09
C LYS A 238 12.62 -6.74 -16.61
N LEU A 239 13.26 -7.69 -15.92
CA LEU A 239 13.23 -9.12 -16.27
C LEU A 239 11.82 -9.72 -16.17
N ILE A 240 11.05 -9.35 -15.13
CA ILE A 240 9.65 -9.78 -14.94
C ILE A 240 8.78 -9.24 -16.08
N LYS A 241 8.94 -7.96 -16.44
CA LYS A 241 8.21 -7.36 -17.56
C LYS A 241 8.52 -8.05 -18.89
N MET A 242 9.79 -8.32 -19.16
CA MET A 242 10.20 -9.06 -20.38
C MET A 242 9.62 -10.48 -20.43
N LYS A 243 9.63 -11.23 -19.31
CA LYS A 243 9.02 -12.56 -19.25
C LYS A 243 7.49 -12.53 -19.46
N ARG A 244 6.79 -11.50 -18.95
CA ARG A 244 5.35 -11.32 -19.22
C ARG A 244 5.09 -11.09 -20.71
N ASP A 245 5.86 -10.22 -21.35
CA ASP A 245 5.72 -9.91 -22.77
C ASP A 245 6.01 -11.15 -23.64
N GLU A 246 6.99 -11.98 -23.27
CA GLU A 246 7.28 -13.27 -23.92
C GLU A 246 6.14 -14.30 -23.74
N MET A 247 5.60 -14.45 -22.53
CA MET A 247 4.48 -15.37 -22.28
C MET A 247 3.20 -14.93 -22.99
N ALA A 248 2.89 -13.63 -23.00
CA ALA A 248 1.76 -13.08 -23.74
C ALA A 248 1.92 -13.29 -25.25
N SER A 249 3.14 -13.15 -25.78
CA SER A 249 3.44 -13.40 -27.19
C SER A 249 3.30 -14.88 -27.56
N ARG A 250 3.73 -15.80 -26.69
CA ARG A 250 3.54 -17.26 -26.88
C ARG A 250 2.06 -17.66 -26.84
N ALA A 251 1.31 -17.17 -25.87
CA ALA A 251 -0.13 -17.44 -25.77
C ALA A 251 -0.93 -16.91 -26.99
N PHE A 252 -0.45 -15.82 -27.61
CA PHE A 252 -1.06 -15.27 -28.83
C PHE A 252 -0.76 -16.11 -30.08
N ILE A 253 0.40 -16.78 -30.14
CA ILE A 253 0.78 -17.68 -31.24
C ILE A 253 0.00 -19.00 -31.16
N ASP A 254 -0.15 -19.57 -29.97
CA ASP A 254 -0.88 -20.83 -29.78
C ASP A 254 -2.38 -20.69 -30.12
N HIS A 255 -2.93 -19.48 -30.02
CA HIS A 255 -4.32 -19.19 -30.38
C HIS A 255 -4.57 -18.97 -31.89
N GLN A 256 -3.51 -18.83 -32.71
CA GLN A 256 -3.60 -18.73 -34.18
C GLN A 256 -3.39 -20.06 -34.91
N ILE A 257 -3.05 -21.13 -34.20
CA ILE A 257 -2.77 -22.47 -34.78
C ILE A 257 -4.00 -23.41 -34.67
N ILE A 258 -5.16 -22.92 -34.21
CA ILE A 258 -6.42 -23.68 -34.13
C ILE A 258 -7.40 -23.19 -35.20
#